data_AF-A0A661FXN7-F1
#
_entry.id   AF-A0A661FXN7-F1
#
_cell.length_a   1.000
_cell.length_b   1.000
_cell.length_c   1.000
_cell.angle_alpha   90.00
_cell.angle_beta   90.00
_cell.angle_gamma   90.00
#
_symmetry.space_group_name_H-M   'P 1'
#
loop_
_entity.id
_entity.type
_entity.pdbx_description
1 polymer ?
#
loop_
_entity_poly.entity_id
_entity_poly.type
_entity_poly.pdbx_seq_one_letter_code
_entity_poly.pdbx_strand_id
1 'polypeptide(L)'
;MEDKNNTFDPVEKENALQAESRSWDTSQVVPAQSGDIPVIDVSKYFDSGSEEALEEVAVQLGDASRHVGFYSLVGHAVSDEVVDDAFEQTRRFHALPLQSKEALLMDQPALSIKGAGYLPIKNRKLPHRAMGNDNEAFIVKRDRDIALSDNPWPDENQLPGFRSSVEEYVAQLEALALRLLPIYARALKMDKKFFTPAFTAPFIRLRMSHYPVTPRSDDEQFGIAPHVDTTFFTLLTQDSPGLCAFSERRRRWISVPMIEGAFIVNTGELLKHWSNDEFISAKHFANNNFGNISRYSIPFFFNASTDHKMTCIPSCCGPDRPAKYPAISYAESQGVTQGE
;
A
#
# COMPACT_ATOMS: atom_id res chain seq x y z
N MET A 1 24.72 27.73 2.89
CA MET A 1 24.29 27.59 4.29
C MET A 1 23.14 26.61 4.26
N GLU A 2 23.36 25.36 4.69
CA GLU A 2 22.25 24.42 4.88
C GLU A 2 21.36 24.99 5.99
N ASP A 3 20.09 25.23 5.66
CA ASP A 3 19.08 25.71 6.59
C ASP A 3 18.88 24.64 7.66
N LYS A 4 19.48 24.85 8.85
CA LYS A 4 19.38 23.95 10.01
C LYS A 4 17.95 23.82 10.58
N ASN A 5 16.96 24.44 9.95
CA ASN A 5 15.55 24.45 10.36
C ASN A 5 14.62 23.62 9.45
N ASN A 6 15.12 22.96 8.41
CA ASN A 6 14.27 22.17 7.50
C ASN A 6 14.37 20.65 7.79
N THR A 7 14.17 20.25 9.04
CA THR A 7 14.12 18.82 9.40
C THR A 7 12.68 18.34 9.29
N PHE A 8 12.46 17.19 8.64
CA PHE A 8 11.13 16.58 8.57
C PHE A 8 10.69 16.11 9.96
N ASP A 9 9.50 16.53 10.40
CA ASP A 9 8.87 16.03 11.62
C ASP A 9 7.77 14.99 11.28
N PRO A 10 7.99 13.69 11.54
CA PRO A 10 7.02 12.66 11.22
C PRO A 10 5.74 12.75 12.07
N VAL A 11 5.82 13.26 13.29
CA VAL A 11 4.67 13.44 14.20
C VAL A 11 3.80 14.59 13.71
N GLU A 12 4.41 15.72 13.36
CA GLU A 12 3.69 16.87 12.79
C GLU A 12 2.99 16.47 11.49
N LYS A 13 3.70 15.76 10.60
CA LYS A 13 3.15 15.29 9.32
C LYS A 13 1.99 14.31 9.52
N GLU A 14 2.11 13.35 10.44
CA GLU A 14 1.01 12.43 10.77
C GLU A 14 -0.21 13.18 11.35
N ASN A 15 0.00 14.14 12.26
CA ASN A 15 -1.06 14.99 12.79
C ASN A 15 -1.78 15.79 11.69
N ALA A 16 -1.02 16.31 10.72
CA ALA A 16 -1.56 17.02 9.57
C ALA A 16 -2.42 16.11 8.68
N LEU A 17 -1.94 14.89 8.35
CA LEU A 17 -2.74 13.92 7.58
C LEU A 17 -4.01 13.50 8.31
N GLN A 18 -3.95 13.30 9.62
CA GLN A 18 -5.14 13.01 10.43
C GLN A 18 -6.14 14.18 10.40
N ALA A 19 -5.67 15.41 10.56
CA ALA A 19 -6.51 16.60 10.47
C ALA A 19 -7.15 16.74 9.09
N GLU A 20 -6.38 16.51 8.02
CA GLU A 20 -6.88 16.53 6.65
C GLU A 20 -7.95 15.46 6.44
N SER A 21 -7.70 14.22 6.88
CA SER A 21 -8.64 13.11 6.71
C SER A 21 -9.99 13.34 7.38
N ARG A 22 -10.01 14.02 8.54
CA ARG A 22 -11.24 14.41 9.25
C ARG A 22 -12.06 15.47 8.51
N SER A 23 -11.45 16.20 7.58
CA SER A 23 -12.14 17.21 6.77
C SER A 23 -12.76 16.65 5.49
N TRP A 24 -12.47 15.39 5.15
CA TRP A 24 -12.99 14.79 3.93
C TRP A 24 -14.43 14.31 4.10
N ASP A 25 -15.34 14.88 3.31
CA ASP A 25 -16.72 14.40 3.22
C ASP A 25 -16.75 13.06 2.47
N THR A 26 -16.99 11.98 3.21
CA THR A 26 -17.05 10.59 2.70
C THR A 26 -18.48 10.06 2.59
N SER A 27 -19.48 10.92 2.82
CA SER A 27 -20.90 10.53 2.85
C SER A 27 -21.45 10.10 1.49
N GLN A 28 -20.83 10.55 0.39
CA GLN A 28 -21.25 10.25 -0.98
C GLN A 28 -20.16 9.54 -1.76
N VAL A 29 -20.39 8.25 -2.03
CA VAL A 29 -19.59 7.44 -2.95
C VAL A 29 -20.41 7.14 -4.19
N VAL A 30 -19.84 7.41 -5.37
CA VAL A 30 -20.48 7.07 -6.66
C VAL A 30 -19.72 5.94 -7.37
N PRO A 31 -20.33 5.22 -8.32
CA PRO A 31 -19.59 4.29 -9.17
C PRO A 31 -18.49 5.00 -9.96
N ALA A 32 -17.33 4.35 -10.09
CA ALA A 32 -16.29 4.79 -11.02
C ALA A 32 -16.81 4.81 -12.47
N GLN A 33 -16.29 5.75 -13.25
CA GLN A 33 -16.52 5.86 -14.69
C GLN A 33 -15.26 5.50 -15.47
N SER A 34 -15.40 5.31 -16.78
CA SER A 34 -14.26 5.10 -17.66
C SER A 34 -13.19 6.19 -17.46
N GLY A 35 -11.94 5.76 -17.29
CA GLY A 35 -10.79 6.63 -17.05
C GLY A 35 -10.67 7.19 -15.63
N ASP A 36 -11.58 6.86 -14.70
CA ASP A 36 -11.37 7.18 -13.29
C ASP A 36 -10.26 6.34 -12.65
N ILE A 37 -10.15 5.08 -13.05
CA ILE A 37 -9.07 4.17 -12.66
C ILE A 37 -8.53 3.58 -13.97
N PRO A 38 -7.43 4.11 -14.52
CA PRO A 38 -6.83 3.62 -15.76
C PRO A 38 -6.38 2.16 -15.62
N VAL A 39 -6.49 1.41 -16.71
CA VAL A 39 -5.90 0.06 -16.81
C VAL A 39 -4.54 0.20 -17.48
N ILE A 40 -3.50 -0.36 -16.86
CA ILE A 40 -2.13 -0.35 -17.36
C ILE A 40 -1.70 -1.79 -17.58
N ASP A 41 -1.44 -2.13 -18.84
CA ASP A 41 -0.93 -3.44 -19.24
C ASP A 41 0.59 -3.38 -19.38
N VAL A 42 1.30 -4.17 -18.57
CA VAL A 42 2.77 -4.26 -18.60
C VAL A 42 3.29 -5.43 -19.43
N SER A 43 2.41 -6.28 -19.98
CA SER A 43 2.79 -7.51 -20.70
C SER A 43 3.78 -7.24 -21.84
N LYS A 44 3.49 -6.27 -22.72
CA LYS A 44 4.37 -5.92 -23.85
C LYS A 44 5.79 -5.58 -23.39
N TYR A 45 5.93 -4.83 -22.30
CA TYR A 45 7.25 -4.51 -21.74
C TYR A 45 7.89 -5.74 -21.08
N PHE A 46 7.11 -6.50 -20.32
CA PHE A 46 7.59 -7.68 -19.60
C PHE A 46 8.05 -8.82 -20.52
N ASP A 47 7.40 -8.99 -21.67
CA ASP A 47 7.73 -10.01 -22.67
C ASP A 47 8.90 -9.59 -23.57
N SER A 48 8.93 -8.32 -23.99
CA SER A 48 9.94 -7.84 -24.95
C SER A 48 11.23 -7.31 -24.32
N GLY A 49 11.14 -6.75 -23.11
CA GLY A 49 12.23 -5.98 -22.49
C GLY A 49 12.66 -4.75 -23.29
N SER A 50 11.90 -4.34 -24.32
CA SER A 50 12.29 -3.27 -25.24
C SER A 50 12.14 -1.88 -24.63
N GLU A 51 13.01 -0.95 -25.04
CA GLU A 51 12.93 0.46 -24.62
C GLU A 51 11.64 1.13 -25.12
N GLU A 52 11.16 0.77 -26.31
CA GLU A 52 9.91 1.31 -26.86
C GLU A 52 8.70 0.93 -25.99
N ALA A 53 8.56 -0.35 -25.64
CA ALA A 53 7.48 -0.80 -24.77
C ALA A 53 7.59 -0.19 -23.35
N LEU A 54 8.82 0.01 -22.86
CA LEU A 54 9.05 0.69 -21.59
C LEU A 54 8.57 2.15 -21.63
N GLU A 55 8.86 2.91 -22.69
CA GLU A 55 8.39 4.29 -22.83
C GLU A 55 6.86 4.36 -22.91
N GLU A 56 6.24 3.50 -23.71
CA GLU A 56 4.78 3.48 -23.88
C GLU A 56 4.05 3.27 -22.54
N VAL A 57 4.50 2.30 -21.74
CA VAL A 57 3.87 2.02 -20.44
C VAL A 57 4.25 3.05 -19.38
N ALA A 58 5.45 3.65 -19.45
CA ALA A 58 5.86 4.73 -18.58
C ALA A 58 5.04 6.01 -18.77
N VAL A 59 4.62 6.32 -20.00
CA VAL A 59 3.69 7.44 -20.26
C VAL A 59 2.35 7.21 -19.56
N GLN A 60 1.75 6.03 -19.75
CA GLN A 60 0.46 5.67 -19.15
C GLN A 60 0.53 5.68 -17.61
N LEU A 61 1.57 5.07 -17.04
CA LEU A 61 1.79 5.05 -15.60
C LEU A 61 2.02 6.46 -15.05
N GLY A 62 2.83 7.26 -15.73
CA GLY A 62 3.07 8.64 -15.34
C GLY A 62 1.78 9.46 -15.32
N ASP A 63 0.92 9.33 -16.33
CA ASP A 63 -0.36 10.05 -16.37
C ASP A 63 -1.31 9.61 -15.25
N ALA A 64 -1.38 8.30 -14.99
CA ALA A 64 -2.16 7.77 -13.86
C ALA A 64 -1.62 8.29 -12.52
N SER A 65 -0.31 8.24 -12.28
CA SER A 65 0.32 8.68 -11.02
C SER A 65 0.24 10.19 -10.79
N ARG A 66 0.18 11.03 -11.84
CA ARG A 66 0.02 12.50 -11.72
C ARG A 66 -1.41 12.92 -11.41
N HIS A 67 -2.40 12.27 -12.03
CA HIS A 67 -3.77 12.80 -12.06
C HIS A 67 -4.77 11.96 -11.27
N VAL A 68 -4.47 10.70 -11.02
CA VAL A 68 -5.37 9.73 -10.38
C VAL A 68 -4.76 9.17 -9.10
N GLY A 69 -3.47 8.83 -9.13
CA GLY A 69 -2.76 8.15 -8.04
C GLY A 69 -3.21 6.70 -7.80
N PHE A 70 -4.11 6.17 -8.64
CA PHE A 70 -4.54 4.78 -8.71
C PHE A 70 -4.52 4.29 -10.16
N TYR A 71 -4.27 3.00 -10.36
CA TYR A 71 -4.48 2.28 -11.62
C TYR A 71 -4.73 0.79 -11.38
N SER A 72 -5.33 0.10 -12.35
CA SER A 72 -5.42 -1.36 -12.38
C SER A 72 -4.28 -1.90 -13.25
N LEU A 73 -3.41 -2.70 -12.67
CA LEU A 73 -2.28 -3.35 -13.34
C LEU A 73 -2.70 -4.72 -13.86
N VAL A 74 -2.48 -4.97 -15.15
CA VAL A 74 -2.70 -6.27 -15.82
C VAL A 74 -1.44 -6.71 -16.56
N GLY A 75 -1.36 -7.99 -16.95
CA GLY A 75 -0.19 -8.53 -17.66
C GLY A 75 1.06 -8.66 -16.77
N HIS A 76 0.88 -8.68 -15.44
CA HIS A 76 1.96 -8.65 -14.45
C HIS A 76 2.69 -9.99 -14.22
N ALA A 77 2.19 -11.09 -14.80
CA ALA A 77 2.77 -12.44 -14.76
C ALA A 77 2.81 -13.15 -13.39
N VAL A 78 2.32 -12.54 -12.31
CA VAL A 78 1.95 -13.28 -11.07
C VAL A 78 0.78 -14.21 -11.38
N SER A 79 0.92 -15.51 -11.10
CA SER A 79 -0.10 -16.52 -11.40
C SER A 79 -1.32 -16.40 -10.50
N ASP A 80 -2.51 -16.63 -11.07
CA ASP A 80 -3.77 -16.64 -10.34
C ASP A 80 -3.77 -17.66 -9.19
N GLU A 81 -3.14 -18.84 -9.38
CA GLU A 81 -3.01 -19.88 -8.34
C GLU A 81 -2.35 -19.36 -7.05
N VAL A 82 -1.33 -18.50 -7.19
CA VAL A 82 -0.62 -17.90 -6.07
C VAL A 82 -1.48 -16.84 -5.35
N VAL A 83 -2.28 -16.08 -6.10
CA VAL A 83 -3.20 -15.09 -5.55
C VAL A 83 -4.36 -15.80 -4.82
N ASP A 84 -4.92 -16.84 -5.43
CA ASP A 84 -6.01 -17.65 -4.88
C ASP A 84 -5.57 -18.36 -3.59
N ASP A 85 -4.38 -18.95 -3.57
CA ASP A 85 -3.82 -19.56 -2.37
C ASP A 85 -3.62 -18.50 -1.26
N ALA A 86 -3.10 -17.30 -1.58
CA ALA A 86 -2.96 -16.24 -0.60
C ALA A 86 -4.31 -15.81 0.02
N PHE A 87 -5.40 -15.77 -0.77
CA PHE A 87 -6.75 -15.53 -0.26
C PHE A 87 -7.25 -16.69 0.59
N GLU A 88 -7.03 -17.92 0.18
CA GLU A 88 -7.41 -19.10 0.97
C GLU A 88 -6.69 -19.11 2.32
N GLN A 89 -5.37 -18.88 2.33
CA GLN A 89 -4.59 -18.74 3.55
C GLN A 89 -5.10 -17.60 4.45
N THR A 90 -5.48 -16.47 3.85
CA THR A 90 -6.10 -15.36 4.59
C THR A 90 -7.40 -15.80 5.27
N ARG A 91 -8.27 -16.53 4.56
CA ARG A 91 -9.53 -17.06 5.14
C ARG A 91 -9.25 -18.03 6.26
N ARG A 92 -8.34 -18.99 6.06
CA ARG A 92 -7.98 -20.00 7.06
C ARG A 92 -7.40 -19.37 8.33
N PHE A 93 -6.51 -18.37 8.19
CA PHE A 93 -6.00 -17.63 9.35
C PHE A 93 -7.12 -16.94 10.14
N HIS A 94 -8.01 -16.21 9.45
CA HIS A 94 -9.07 -15.46 10.14
C HIS A 94 -10.16 -16.36 10.73
N ALA A 95 -10.27 -17.60 10.25
CA ALA A 95 -11.12 -18.65 10.81
C ALA A 95 -10.54 -19.34 12.06
N LEU A 96 -9.28 -19.09 12.42
CA LEU A 96 -8.70 -19.61 13.66
C LEU A 96 -9.48 -19.12 14.90
N PRO A 97 -9.48 -19.89 16.01
CA PRO A 97 -10.00 -19.43 17.28
C PRO A 97 -9.38 -18.09 17.68
N LEU A 98 -10.18 -17.19 18.25
CA LEU A 98 -9.72 -15.86 18.65
C LEU A 98 -8.46 -15.93 19.53
N GLN A 99 -8.41 -16.87 20.49
CA GLN A 99 -7.25 -17.06 21.35
C GLN A 99 -5.96 -17.38 20.57
N SER A 100 -6.04 -18.15 19.49
CA SER A 100 -4.88 -18.45 18.64
C SER A 100 -4.40 -17.20 17.90
N LYS A 101 -5.32 -16.37 17.41
CA LYS A 101 -4.98 -15.08 16.79
C LYS A 101 -4.41 -14.10 17.82
N GLU A 102 -5.00 -14.05 19.02
CA GLU A 102 -4.58 -13.16 20.10
C GLU A 102 -3.18 -13.50 20.64
N ALA A 103 -2.77 -14.77 20.57
CA ALA A 103 -1.40 -15.18 20.87
C ALA A 103 -0.36 -14.57 19.92
N LEU A 104 -0.79 -13.95 18.81
CA LEU A 104 0.04 -13.26 17.83
C LEU A 104 -0.25 -11.75 17.81
N LEU A 105 -0.86 -11.17 18.85
CA LEU A 105 -1.21 -9.75 18.89
C LEU A 105 -0.04 -8.85 18.54
N MET A 106 -0.27 -7.91 17.63
CA MET A 106 0.70 -6.91 17.23
C MET A 106 1.21 -6.12 18.43
N ASP A 107 2.54 -5.94 18.48
CA ASP A 107 3.29 -5.23 19.53
C ASP A 107 3.13 -5.80 20.94
N GLN A 108 2.66 -7.04 21.09
CA GLN A 108 2.74 -7.69 22.40
C GLN A 108 4.21 -7.86 22.81
N PRO A 109 4.57 -7.69 24.10
CA PRO A 109 5.97 -7.65 24.54
C PRO A 109 6.81 -8.89 24.19
N ALA A 110 6.16 -10.03 23.97
CA ALA A 110 6.81 -11.30 23.63
C ALA A 110 7.25 -11.41 22.16
N LEU A 111 6.78 -10.52 21.27
CA LEU A 111 7.15 -10.54 19.85
C LEU A 111 8.39 -9.68 19.59
N SER A 112 9.30 -10.22 18.78
CA SER A 112 10.54 -9.56 18.38
C SER A 112 10.32 -8.43 17.36
N ILE A 113 9.28 -8.53 16.54
CA ILE A 113 9.03 -7.61 15.43
C ILE A 113 7.83 -6.70 15.72
N LYS A 114 8.09 -5.41 15.88
CA LYS A 114 7.03 -4.39 16.06
C LYS A 114 6.22 -4.20 14.78
N GLY A 115 4.94 -3.90 14.92
CA GLY A 115 3.99 -3.68 13.84
C GLY A 115 3.73 -4.90 12.95
N ALA A 116 4.13 -6.10 13.36
CA ALA A 116 3.81 -7.37 12.72
C ALA A 116 2.91 -8.22 13.63
N GLY A 117 2.17 -9.16 13.04
CA GLY A 117 1.22 -10.03 13.73
C GLY A 117 -0.24 -9.64 13.56
N TYR A 118 -1.08 -10.11 14.48
CA TYR A 118 -2.52 -9.97 14.45
C TYR A 118 -2.99 -8.61 14.97
N LEU A 119 -3.85 -7.96 14.19
CA LEU A 119 -4.51 -6.71 14.48
C LEU A 119 -6.03 -6.97 14.62
N PRO A 120 -6.62 -6.82 15.81
CA PRO A 120 -8.02 -7.17 16.04
C PRO A 120 -9.00 -6.16 15.43
N ILE A 121 -10.27 -6.57 15.33
CA ILE A 121 -11.38 -5.65 15.01
C ILE A 121 -11.41 -4.50 16.03
N LYS A 122 -11.79 -3.30 15.58
CA LYS A 122 -11.77 -2.04 16.33
C LYS A 122 -10.37 -1.54 16.71
N ASN A 123 -9.32 -2.05 16.05
CA ASN A 123 -7.98 -1.46 16.15
C ASN A 123 -7.97 0.01 15.70
N ARG A 124 -6.98 0.76 16.20
CA ARG A 124 -6.79 2.19 15.95
C ARG A 124 -5.37 2.53 15.50
N LYS A 125 -4.62 1.59 14.93
CA LYS A 125 -3.18 1.75 14.66
C LYS A 125 -2.86 2.02 13.19
N LEU A 126 -3.51 1.31 12.27
CA LEU A 126 -3.15 1.31 10.86
C LEU A 126 -4.40 1.50 9.99
N PRO A 127 -4.82 2.75 9.71
CA PRO A 127 -4.20 4.01 10.15
C PRO A 127 -4.58 4.41 11.59
N HIS A 128 -3.80 5.31 12.21
CA HIS A 128 -4.10 5.78 13.57
C HIS A 128 -5.31 6.73 13.59
N ARG A 129 -6.38 6.34 14.27
CA ARG A 129 -7.64 7.12 14.29
C ARG A 129 -8.34 7.02 15.65
N ALA A 130 -9.21 8.00 15.92
CA ALA A 130 -9.99 8.03 17.15
C ALA A 130 -11.02 6.89 17.21
N MET A 131 -11.67 6.60 16.07
CA MET A 131 -12.60 5.50 15.89
C MET A 131 -11.87 4.25 15.42
N GLY A 132 -12.30 3.08 15.90
CA GLY A 132 -11.71 1.79 15.52
C GLY A 132 -12.15 1.34 14.13
N ASN A 133 -11.23 0.68 13.41
CA ASN A 133 -11.49 0.09 12.09
C ASN A 133 -12.30 -1.22 12.23
N ASP A 134 -13.32 -1.40 11.39
CA ASP A 134 -14.16 -2.61 11.31
C ASP A 134 -13.53 -3.71 10.45
N ASN A 135 -12.24 -3.91 10.63
CA ASN A 135 -11.49 -5.00 10.04
C ASN A 135 -10.54 -5.59 11.08
N GLU A 136 -10.22 -6.86 10.89
CA GLU A 136 -9.03 -7.48 11.48
C GLU A 136 -7.99 -7.74 10.39
N ALA A 137 -6.75 -7.96 10.78
CA ALA A 137 -5.65 -8.23 9.85
C ALA A 137 -4.56 -9.11 10.47
N PHE A 138 -3.85 -9.84 9.63
CA PHE A 138 -2.54 -10.40 9.96
C PHE A 138 -1.48 -9.67 9.13
N ILE A 139 -0.41 -9.21 9.76
CA ILE A 139 0.64 -8.41 9.12
C ILE A 139 1.97 -9.14 9.17
N VAL A 140 2.63 -9.25 8.03
CA VAL A 140 4.03 -9.67 7.95
C VAL A 140 4.88 -8.57 7.33
N LYS A 141 6.14 -8.50 7.75
CA LYS A 141 7.12 -7.51 7.29
C LYS A 141 8.36 -8.21 6.76
N ARG A 142 9.06 -7.55 5.85
CA ARG A 142 10.41 -7.92 5.42
C ARG A 142 11.22 -6.66 5.23
N ASP A 143 12.44 -6.68 5.71
CA ASP A 143 13.41 -5.59 5.56
C ASP A 143 14.82 -6.18 5.49
N ARG A 144 15.88 -5.36 5.49
CA ARG A 144 17.28 -5.79 5.58
C ARG A 144 17.54 -6.62 6.83
N ASP A 145 17.03 -6.17 7.98
CA ASP A 145 17.31 -6.74 9.30
C ASP A 145 16.13 -7.59 9.83
N ILE A 146 15.11 -7.83 8.99
CA ILE A 146 13.91 -8.62 9.33
C ILE A 146 13.69 -9.61 8.18
N ALA A 147 14.05 -10.87 8.40
CA ALA A 147 13.70 -11.94 7.47
C ALA A 147 12.22 -12.30 7.63
N LEU A 148 11.61 -12.85 6.57
CA LEU A 148 10.22 -13.31 6.66
C LEU A 148 10.04 -14.35 7.77
N SER A 149 11.05 -15.19 8.01
CA SER A 149 11.08 -16.17 9.09
C SER A 149 10.94 -15.59 10.49
N ASP A 150 11.26 -14.31 10.68
CA ASP A 150 11.27 -13.65 11.99
C ASP A 150 9.89 -13.14 12.39
N ASN A 151 8.93 -13.15 11.48
CA ASN A 151 7.56 -12.73 11.74
C ASN A 151 6.85 -13.68 12.73
N PRO A 152 5.83 -13.19 13.45
CA PRO A 152 5.04 -13.98 14.39
C PRO A 152 4.08 -14.93 13.65
N TRP A 153 4.62 -16.02 13.12
CA TRP A 153 3.84 -17.03 12.41
C TRP A 153 2.95 -17.84 13.36
N PRO A 154 1.73 -18.24 12.93
CA PRO A 154 0.93 -19.21 13.65
C PRO A 154 1.65 -20.56 13.74
N ASP A 155 1.31 -21.35 14.76
CA ASP A 155 1.86 -22.71 14.92
C ASP A 155 1.49 -23.57 13.71
N GLU A 156 2.49 -24.27 13.15
CA GLU A 156 2.32 -25.11 11.94
C GLU A 156 1.28 -26.21 12.14
N ASN A 157 1.08 -26.71 13.37
CA ASN A 157 0.04 -27.69 13.67
C ASN A 157 -1.37 -27.08 13.69
N GLN A 158 -1.48 -25.79 13.99
CA GLN A 158 -2.77 -25.08 13.96
C GLN A 158 -3.14 -24.64 12.55
N LEU A 159 -2.15 -24.24 11.75
CA LEU A 159 -2.37 -23.73 10.40
C LEU A 159 -1.31 -24.22 9.40
N PRO A 160 -1.34 -25.52 9.02
CA PRO A 160 -0.33 -26.11 8.14
C PRO A 160 -0.24 -25.42 6.79
N GLY A 161 0.98 -25.20 6.31
CA GLY A 161 1.31 -24.63 5.00
C GLY A 161 1.12 -23.12 4.88
N PHE A 162 0.56 -22.45 5.89
CA PHE A 162 0.27 -21.02 5.82
C PHE A 162 1.53 -20.18 5.61
N ARG A 163 2.57 -20.44 6.40
CA ARG A 163 3.81 -19.69 6.31
C ARG A 163 4.43 -19.79 4.92
N SER A 164 4.59 -21.01 4.39
CA SER A 164 5.21 -21.23 3.08
C SER A 164 4.44 -20.54 1.95
N SER A 165 3.10 -20.60 1.98
CA SER A 165 2.24 -19.95 1.00
C SER A 165 2.35 -18.41 1.06
N VAL A 166 2.37 -17.84 2.26
CA VAL A 166 2.53 -16.39 2.44
C VAL A 166 3.92 -15.93 2.02
N GLU A 167 4.97 -16.68 2.34
CA GLU A 167 6.35 -16.39 1.91
C GLU A 167 6.48 -16.42 0.37
N GLU A 168 5.86 -17.40 -0.31
CA GLU A 168 5.81 -17.46 -1.77
C GLU A 168 5.07 -16.26 -2.37
N TYR A 169 3.91 -15.90 -1.81
CA TYR A 169 3.16 -14.72 -2.27
C TYR A 169 3.98 -13.44 -2.14
N VAL A 170 4.65 -13.24 -0.99
CA VAL A 170 5.54 -12.09 -0.78
C VAL A 170 6.67 -12.07 -1.80
N ALA A 171 7.30 -13.20 -2.07
CA ALA A 171 8.40 -13.29 -3.03
C ALA A 171 7.96 -12.91 -4.46
N GLN A 172 6.79 -13.37 -4.90
CA GLN A 172 6.21 -13.04 -6.21
C GLN A 172 5.87 -11.55 -6.32
N LEU A 173 5.27 -10.96 -5.27
CA LEU A 173 4.96 -9.53 -5.25
C LEU A 173 6.19 -8.64 -5.17
N GLU A 174 7.22 -9.04 -4.42
CA GLU A 174 8.50 -8.32 -4.39
C GLU A 174 9.18 -8.34 -5.76
N ALA A 175 9.21 -9.49 -6.43
CA ALA A 175 9.73 -9.62 -7.78
C ALA A 175 8.96 -8.73 -8.79
N LEU A 176 7.63 -8.73 -8.71
CA LEU A 176 6.79 -7.83 -9.52
C LEU A 176 7.11 -6.36 -9.21
N ALA A 177 7.14 -5.97 -7.94
CA ALA A 177 7.37 -4.59 -7.53
C ALA A 177 8.72 -4.05 -8.02
N LEU A 178 9.78 -4.86 -7.94
CA LEU A 178 11.10 -4.52 -8.48
C LEU A 178 11.07 -4.35 -10.02
N ARG A 179 10.30 -5.17 -10.74
CA ARG A 179 10.12 -5.05 -12.21
C ARG A 179 9.33 -3.82 -12.64
N LEU A 180 8.57 -3.19 -11.74
CA LEU A 180 7.88 -1.93 -12.02
C LEU A 180 8.79 -0.69 -11.86
N LEU A 181 9.89 -0.79 -11.10
CA LEU A 181 10.79 0.34 -10.85
C LEU A 181 11.31 1.04 -12.12
N PRO A 182 11.72 0.33 -13.20
CA PRO A 182 12.09 0.95 -14.45
C PRO A 182 11.00 1.83 -15.06
N ILE A 183 9.74 1.40 -14.96
CA ILE A 183 8.59 2.12 -15.50
C ILE A 183 8.38 3.43 -14.74
N TYR A 184 8.41 3.37 -13.40
CA TYR A 184 8.34 4.56 -12.55
C TYR A 184 9.49 5.54 -12.84
N ALA A 185 10.72 5.03 -13.02
CA ALA A 185 11.87 5.86 -13.32
C ALA A 185 11.70 6.61 -14.66
N ARG A 186 11.28 5.91 -15.72
CA ARG A 186 11.01 6.51 -17.03
C ARG A 186 9.82 7.46 -17.00
N ALA A 187 8.76 7.14 -16.25
CA ALA A 187 7.61 8.02 -16.05
C ALA A 187 7.98 9.37 -15.41
N LEU A 188 9.05 9.37 -14.61
CA LEU A 188 9.68 10.54 -13.99
C LEU A 188 10.86 11.08 -14.81
N LYS A 189 11.04 10.67 -16.06
CA LYS A 189 12.10 11.16 -16.97
C LYS A 189 13.52 10.91 -16.44
N MET A 190 13.70 9.84 -15.67
CA MET A 190 15.01 9.40 -15.16
C MET A 190 15.53 8.19 -15.95
N ASP A 191 16.80 7.84 -15.76
CA ASP A 191 17.33 6.58 -16.26
C ASP A 191 16.54 5.39 -15.67
N LYS A 192 16.31 4.34 -16.47
CA LYS A 192 15.50 3.17 -16.04
C LYS A 192 16.05 2.46 -14.80
N LYS A 193 17.32 2.65 -14.46
CA LYS A 193 17.96 2.09 -13.27
C LYS A 193 18.00 3.06 -12.09
N PHE A 194 17.45 4.28 -12.22
CA PHE A 194 17.54 5.33 -11.19
C PHE A 194 17.16 4.86 -9.78
N PHE A 195 16.08 4.09 -9.65
CA PHE A 195 15.64 3.58 -8.34
C PHE A 195 16.42 2.37 -7.85
N THR A 196 17.16 1.64 -8.70
CA THR A 196 17.84 0.39 -8.33
C THR A 196 18.67 0.49 -7.04
N PRO A 197 19.50 1.54 -6.82
CA PRO A 197 20.30 1.65 -5.59
C PRO A 197 19.48 1.85 -4.32
N ALA A 198 18.22 2.29 -4.45
CA ALA A 198 17.33 2.53 -3.33
C ALA A 198 16.57 1.28 -2.88
N PHE A 199 16.43 0.28 -3.74
CA PHE A 199 15.63 -0.93 -3.48
C PHE A 199 16.52 -2.18 -3.40
N THR A 200 17.71 -2.06 -2.79
CA THR A 200 18.63 -3.19 -2.58
C THR A 200 18.17 -4.15 -1.49
N ALA A 201 17.43 -3.64 -0.50
CA ALA A 201 16.76 -4.41 0.55
C ALA A 201 15.44 -3.69 0.86
N PRO A 202 14.44 -3.77 -0.03
CA PRO A 202 13.23 -2.97 0.09
C PRO A 202 12.49 -3.32 1.38
N PHE A 203 11.94 -2.29 2.02
CA PHE A 203 11.01 -2.49 3.11
C PHE A 203 9.65 -2.91 2.54
N ILE A 204 9.13 -4.02 3.02
CA ILE A 204 7.87 -4.62 2.59
C ILE A 204 6.98 -4.87 3.80
N ARG A 205 5.69 -4.60 3.62
CA ARG A 205 4.64 -5.07 4.53
C ARG A 205 3.51 -5.69 3.73
N LEU A 206 3.11 -6.89 4.12
CA LEU A 206 1.89 -7.52 3.64
C LEU A 206 0.84 -7.46 4.75
N ARG A 207 -0.38 -7.03 4.41
CA ARG A 207 -1.51 -7.01 5.35
C ARG A 207 -2.63 -7.89 4.79
N MET A 208 -2.90 -9.00 5.45
CA MET A 208 -3.95 -9.95 5.10
C MET A 208 -5.22 -9.59 5.87
N SER A 209 -6.12 -8.80 5.26
CA SER A 209 -7.27 -8.20 5.94
C SER A 209 -8.56 -9.00 5.76
N HIS A 210 -9.37 -9.04 6.83
CA HIS A 210 -10.72 -9.58 6.87
C HIS A 210 -11.70 -8.52 7.36
N TYR A 211 -12.79 -8.36 6.60
CA TYR A 211 -13.91 -7.46 6.87
C TYR A 211 -15.15 -8.32 7.12
N PRO A 212 -15.53 -8.56 8.39
CA PRO A 212 -16.72 -9.34 8.70
C PRO A 212 -17.97 -8.60 8.22
N VAL A 213 -19.07 -9.34 8.08
CA VAL A 213 -20.38 -8.73 7.83
C VAL A 213 -20.76 -7.85 9.02
N THR A 214 -20.97 -6.57 8.77
CA THR A 214 -21.28 -5.58 9.82
C THR A 214 -22.72 -5.09 9.62
N PRO A 215 -23.58 -5.15 10.65
CA PRO A 215 -24.90 -4.52 10.59
C PRO A 215 -24.77 -3.03 10.31
N ARG A 216 -25.71 -2.46 9.55
CA ARG A 216 -25.76 -1.00 9.39
C ARG A 216 -26.04 -0.35 10.75
N SER A 217 -25.20 0.61 11.14
CA SER A 217 -25.36 1.46 12.31
C SER A 217 -25.33 2.92 11.89
N ASP A 218 -25.91 3.80 12.71
CA ASP A 218 -25.87 5.26 12.49
C ASP A 218 -24.49 5.87 12.77
N ASP A 219 -23.57 5.09 13.37
CA ASP A 219 -22.18 5.50 13.55
C ASP A 219 -21.41 5.44 12.22
N GLU A 220 -20.70 6.51 11.87
CA GLU A 220 -19.71 6.53 10.79
C GLU A 220 -18.54 5.60 11.13
N GLN A 221 -18.67 4.32 10.76
CA GLN A 221 -17.65 3.30 10.92
C GLN A 221 -17.15 2.87 9.54
N PHE A 222 -15.84 2.63 9.45
CA PHE A 222 -15.17 2.23 8.22
C PHE A 222 -14.49 0.89 8.44
N GLY A 223 -14.45 0.07 7.38
CA GLY A 223 -13.61 -1.12 7.36
C GLY A 223 -12.17 -0.71 7.59
N ILE A 224 -11.71 0.32 6.86
CA ILE A 224 -10.50 1.07 7.17
C ILE A 224 -10.81 2.56 6.94
N ALA A 225 -10.57 3.37 7.96
CA ALA A 225 -10.82 4.81 7.93
C ALA A 225 -10.07 5.55 6.81
N PRO A 226 -10.54 6.73 6.37
CA PRO A 226 -9.88 7.50 5.32
C PRO A 226 -8.44 7.86 5.62
N HIS A 227 -7.56 7.59 4.65
CA HIS A 227 -6.12 7.79 4.74
C HIS A 227 -5.47 7.95 3.36
N VAL A 228 -4.15 8.13 3.41
CA VAL A 228 -3.20 7.94 2.32
C VAL A 228 -2.14 6.95 2.82
N ASP A 229 -1.45 6.28 1.90
CA ASP A 229 -0.41 5.32 2.26
C ASP A 229 0.95 5.99 2.46
N THR A 230 1.71 5.52 3.45
CA THR A 230 3.13 5.86 3.61
C THR A 230 4.00 4.89 2.81
N THR A 231 3.85 4.92 1.48
CA THR A 231 4.56 4.02 0.56
C THR A 231 5.22 4.73 -0.62
N PHE A 232 6.09 4.00 -1.31
CA PHE A 232 6.43 4.31 -2.70
C PHE A 232 5.22 3.98 -3.58
N PHE A 233 4.77 2.72 -3.57
CA PHE A 233 3.43 2.33 -4.02
C PHE A 233 2.91 1.12 -3.24
N THR A 234 1.63 0.83 -3.39
CA THR A 234 0.96 -0.34 -2.79
C THR A 234 0.34 -1.18 -3.91
N LEU A 235 0.57 -2.50 -3.89
CA LEU A 235 -0.15 -3.47 -4.74
C LEU A 235 -1.29 -4.08 -3.91
N LEU A 236 -2.49 -4.14 -4.45
CA LEU A 236 -3.67 -4.59 -3.71
C LEU A 236 -4.50 -5.57 -4.54
N THR A 237 -4.77 -6.73 -3.96
CA THR A 237 -5.86 -7.63 -4.37
C THR A 237 -7.02 -7.54 -3.38
N GLN A 238 -8.23 -7.68 -3.88
CA GLN A 238 -9.46 -7.79 -3.08
C GLN A 238 -10.38 -8.81 -3.74
N ASP A 239 -11.13 -9.57 -2.95
CA ASP A 239 -12.03 -10.62 -3.48
C ASP A 239 -13.45 -10.11 -3.75
N SER A 240 -13.77 -8.91 -3.28
CA SER A 240 -15.06 -8.25 -3.44
C SER A 240 -14.93 -6.72 -3.32
N PRO A 241 -15.87 -5.94 -3.91
CA PRO A 241 -15.81 -4.48 -3.87
C PRO A 241 -15.85 -3.94 -2.43
N GLY A 242 -15.14 -2.83 -2.20
CA GLY A 242 -15.15 -2.15 -0.89
C GLY A 242 -14.16 -0.99 -0.77
N LEU A 243 -13.14 -0.97 -1.62
CA LEU A 243 -12.23 0.17 -1.74
C LEU A 243 -12.93 1.37 -2.38
N CYS A 244 -12.75 2.54 -1.75
CA CYS A 244 -13.16 3.83 -2.28
C CYS A 244 -11.96 4.76 -2.41
N ALA A 245 -11.86 5.49 -3.52
CA ALA A 245 -10.78 6.43 -3.80
C ALA A 245 -11.35 7.82 -4.13
N PHE A 246 -10.62 8.88 -3.83
CA PHE A 246 -11.03 10.23 -4.21
C PHE A 246 -10.57 10.52 -5.64
N SER A 247 -11.52 10.77 -6.54
CA SER A 247 -11.21 11.21 -7.90
C SER A 247 -10.93 12.70 -7.90
N GLU A 248 -9.66 13.10 -8.04
CA GLU A 248 -9.28 14.52 -8.15
C GLU A 248 -9.96 15.20 -9.35
N ARG A 249 -10.07 14.48 -10.47
CA ARG A 249 -10.75 14.94 -11.69
C ARG A 249 -12.23 15.26 -11.46
N ARG A 250 -12.94 14.38 -10.74
CA ARG A 250 -14.40 14.48 -10.56
C ARG A 250 -14.81 15.11 -9.22
N ARG A 251 -13.82 15.40 -8.37
CA ARG A 251 -13.93 15.97 -7.02
C ARG A 251 -14.97 15.23 -6.17
N ARG A 252 -14.89 13.90 -6.16
CA ARG A 252 -15.82 13.01 -5.45
C ARG A 252 -15.18 11.67 -5.12
N TRP A 253 -15.71 10.99 -4.11
CA TRP A 253 -15.35 9.61 -3.83
C TRP A 253 -15.99 8.67 -4.85
N ILE A 254 -15.20 7.73 -5.32
CA ILE A 254 -15.61 6.69 -6.26
C ILE A 254 -15.38 5.31 -5.66
N SER A 255 -16.29 4.38 -5.93
CA SER A 255 -16.06 2.96 -5.68
C SER A 255 -15.09 2.43 -6.73
N VAL A 256 -13.94 1.95 -6.30
CA VAL A 256 -12.89 1.45 -7.21
C VAL A 256 -13.36 0.14 -7.83
N PRO A 257 -13.38 0.04 -9.18
CA PRO A 257 -13.83 -1.17 -9.86
C PRO A 257 -12.84 -2.30 -9.64
N MET A 258 -13.35 -3.53 -9.61
CA MET A 258 -12.53 -4.73 -9.66
C MET A 258 -12.41 -5.19 -11.11
N ILE A 259 -11.18 -5.52 -11.50
CA ILE A 259 -10.88 -6.19 -12.76
C ILE A 259 -10.30 -7.55 -12.37
N GLU A 260 -10.89 -8.61 -12.89
CA GLU A 260 -10.42 -9.98 -12.65
C GLU A 260 -8.97 -10.14 -13.10
N GLY A 261 -8.16 -10.78 -12.27
CA GLY A 261 -6.73 -10.97 -12.53
C GLY A 261 -5.89 -9.69 -12.52
N ALA A 262 -6.39 -8.57 -11.98
CA ALA A 262 -5.64 -7.32 -11.88
C ALA A 262 -5.24 -6.99 -10.44
N PHE A 263 -4.08 -6.36 -10.28
CA PHE A 263 -3.75 -5.64 -9.04
C PHE A 263 -4.27 -4.21 -9.12
N ILE A 264 -4.90 -3.73 -8.05
CA ILE A 264 -5.10 -2.29 -7.87
C ILE A 264 -3.80 -1.73 -7.31
N VAL A 265 -3.29 -0.65 -7.90
CA VAL A 265 -2.03 -0.03 -7.47
C VAL A 265 -2.26 1.43 -7.16
N ASN A 266 -1.74 1.90 -6.02
CA ASN A 266 -1.73 3.32 -5.69
C ASN A 266 -0.35 3.83 -5.29
N THR A 267 -0.10 5.09 -5.60
CA THR A 267 1.10 5.83 -5.17
C THR A 267 0.90 6.40 -3.77
N GLY A 268 1.96 6.41 -2.97
CA GLY A 268 1.94 6.85 -1.58
C GLY A 268 2.70 8.16 -1.32
N GLU A 269 2.70 8.57 -0.05
CA GLU A 269 3.30 9.82 0.43
C GLU A 269 4.80 9.89 0.17
N LEU A 270 5.53 8.77 0.23
CA LEU A 270 6.97 8.77 0.04
C LEU A 270 7.34 9.02 -1.42
N LEU A 271 6.60 8.44 -2.37
CA LEU A 271 6.79 8.75 -3.79
C LEU A 271 6.34 10.17 -4.13
N LYS A 272 5.25 10.67 -3.53
CA LYS A 272 4.84 12.07 -3.67
C LYS A 272 5.92 13.03 -3.17
N HIS A 273 6.49 12.77 -1.99
CA HIS A 273 7.59 13.55 -1.43
C HIS A 273 8.82 13.49 -2.33
N TRP A 274 9.25 12.29 -2.73
CA TRP A 274 10.44 12.07 -3.54
C TRP A 274 10.35 12.76 -4.91
N SER A 275 9.16 12.71 -5.52
CA SER A 275 8.84 13.33 -6.81
C SER A 275 8.45 14.81 -6.71
N ASN A 276 8.58 15.45 -5.54
CA ASN A 276 8.29 16.88 -5.36
C ASN A 276 6.86 17.28 -5.77
N ASP A 277 5.88 16.45 -5.41
CA ASP A 277 4.47 16.52 -5.80
C ASP A 277 4.19 16.34 -7.30
N GLU A 278 5.14 15.82 -8.08
CA GLU A 278 4.85 15.42 -9.46
C GLU A 278 3.83 14.28 -9.47
N PHE A 279 4.05 13.24 -8.67
CA PHE A 279 3.06 12.19 -8.45
C PHE A 279 2.26 12.48 -7.18
N ILE A 280 0.99 12.12 -7.20
CA ILE A 280 0.09 12.37 -6.06
C ILE A 280 0.04 11.14 -5.16
N SER A 281 -0.39 11.36 -3.92
CA SER A 281 -0.68 10.31 -2.95
C SER A 281 -2.20 10.20 -2.84
N ALA A 282 -2.74 9.05 -3.22
CA ALA A 282 -4.17 8.95 -3.45
C ALA A 282 -4.94 8.74 -2.14
N LYS A 283 -5.94 9.59 -1.92
CA LYS A 283 -6.85 9.50 -0.77
C LYS A 283 -7.81 8.33 -0.97
N HIS A 284 -7.92 7.46 0.03
CA HIS A 284 -8.75 6.28 -0.06
C HIS A 284 -9.25 5.81 1.31
N PHE A 285 -10.26 4.95 1.31
CA PHE A 285 -10.77 4.25 2.48
C PHE A 285 -11.41 2.93 2.08
N ALA A 286 -11.61 2.03 3.05
CA ALA A 286 -12.39 0.82 2.83
C ALA A 286 -13.73 0.95 3.55
N ASN A 287 -14.83 0.77 2.81
CA ASN A 287 -16.18 0.77 3.37
C ASN A 287 -16.39 -0.42 4.31
N ASN A 288 -17.33 -0.26 5.23
CA ASN A 288 -17.86 -1.39 5.98
C ASN A 288 -18.47 -2.43 5.03
N ASN A 289 -18.32 -3.70 5.39
CA ASN A 289 -18.92 -4.79 4.63
C ASN A 289 -20.39 -4.99 5.04
N PHE A 290 -21.28 -4.28 4.36
CA PHE A 290 -22.73 -4.40 4.52
C PHE A 290 -23.34 -5.54 3.67
N GLY A 291 -22.51 -6.40 3.08
CA GLY A 291 -22.95 -7.56 2.31
C GLY A 291 -23.44 -8.70 3.20
N ASN A 292 -23.55 -9.89 2.61
CA ASN A 292 -24.01 -11.11 3.31
C ASN A 292 -22.89 -12.12 3.56
N ILE A 293 -21.68 -11.85 3.06
CA ILE A 293 -20.50 -12.71 3.19
C ILE A 293 -19.30 -11.85 3.57
N SER A 294 -18.29 -12.43 4.23
CA SER A 294 -17.04 -11.75 4.55
C SER A 294 -16.30 -11.28 3.29
N ARG A 295 -15.62 -10.14 3.42
CA ARG A 295 -14.74 -9.58 2.39
C ARG A 295 -13.29 -9.69 2.83
N TYR A 296 -12.39 -9.95 1.88
CA TYR A 296 -10.95 -10.05 2.13
C TYR A 296 -10.16 -9.16 1.17
N SER A 297 -9.03 -8.64 1.64
CA SER A 297 -8.10 -7.88 0.81
C SER A 297 -6.68 -8.04 1.30
N ILE A 298 -5.71 -8.03 0.38
CA ILE A 298 -4.30 -8.28 0.72
C ILE A 298 -3.41 -7.17 0.13
N PRO A 299 -3.36 -5.97 0.75
CA PRO A 299 -2.39 -4.95 0.35
C PRO A 299 -0.96 -5.34 0.69
N PHE A 300 -0.07 -5.12 -0.28
CA PHE A 300 1.38 -5.24 -0.23
C PHE A 300 1.99 -3.84 -0.39
N PHE A 301 2.52 -3.32 0.71
CA PHE A 301 3.14 -2.00 0.79
C PHE A 301 4.62 -2.12 0.42
N PHE A 302 5.06 -1.39 -0.61
CA PHE A 302 6.41 -1.47 -1.13
C PHE A 302 7.16 -0.15 -0.94
N ASN A 303 8.34 -0.22 -0.35
CA ASN A 303 9.19 0.93 -0.05
C ASN A 303 10.66 0.67 -0.40
N ALA A 304 11.41 1.75 -0.55
CA ALA A 304 12.87 1.69 -0.63
C ALA A 304 13.46 1.07 0.66
N SER A 305 14.74 0.71 0.61
CA SER A 305 15.49 0.29 1.80
C SER A 305 15.31 1.33 2.92
N THR A 306 15.09 0.85 4.15
CA THR A 306 14.65 1.66 5.28
C THR A 306 15.51 2.90 5.55
N ASP A 307 16.83 2.78 5.31
CA ASP A 307 17.85 3.82 5.52
C ASP A 307 18.16 4.66 4.27
N HIS A 308 17.57 4.34 3.11
CA HIS A 308 17.87 5.05 1.88
C HIS A 308 17.37 6.50 1.94
N LYS A 309 18.28 7.46 1.72
CA LYS A 309 17.96 8.88 1.71
C LYS A 309 17.35 9.30 0.38
N MET A 310 16.05 9.55 0.40
CA MET A 310 15.27 10.09 -0.71
C MET A 310 15.48 11.60 -0.80
N THR A 311 16.34 12.02 -1.72
CA THR A 311 16.49 13.42 -2.14
C THR A 311 15.59 13.70 -3.33
N CYS A 312 15.06 14.92 -3.44
CA CYS A 312 14.19 15.32 -4.55
C CYS A 312 14.74 14.85 -5.91
N ILE A 313 13.90 14.17 -6.69
CA ILE A 313 14.31 13.60 -7.97
C ILE A 313 14.78 14.72 -8.90
N PRO A 314 15.93 14.58 -9.59
CA PRO A 314 16.51 15.65 -10.40
C PRO A 314 15.57 16.24 -11.46
N SER A 315 14.75 15.41 -12.11
CA SER A 315 13.75 15.86 -13.10
C SER A 315 12.55 16.60 -12.49
N CYS A 316 12.37 16.55 -11.17
CA CYS A 316 11.24 17.12 -10.43
C CYS A 316 11.61 18.42 -9.70
N CYS A 317 12.85 18.90 -9.85
CA CYS A 317 13.31 20.18 -9.32
C CYS A 317 14.28 20.90 -10.27
N GLY A 318 14.44 22.20 -10.08
CA GLY A 318 15.37 23.05 -10.82
C GLY A 318 15.35 24.49 -10.29
N PRO A 319 16.04 25.43 -10.96
CA PRO A 319 16.08 26.83 -10.54
C PRO A 319 14.70 27.46 -10.33
N ASP A 320 13.72 27.11 -11.18
CA ASP A 320 12.36 27.65 -11.13
C ASP A 320 11.36 26.76 -10.35
N ARG A 321 11.81 25.58 -9.87
CA ARG A 321 11.02 24.63 -9.07
C ARG A 321 11.93 24.03 -7.99
N PRO A 322 12.22 24.75 -6.89
CA PRO A 322 13.06 24.21 -5.83
C PRO A 322 12.42 22.96 -5.20
N ALA A 323 13.25 22.14 -4.54
CA ALA A 323 12.75 21.04 -3.73
C ALA A 323 11.86 21.58 -2.60
N LYS A 324 10.62 21.09 -2.51
CA LYS A 324 9.65 21.50 -1.47
C LYS A 324 9.95 20.87 -0.12
N TYR A 325 10.67 19.75 -0.13
CA TYR A 325 10.84 18.89 1.03
C TYR A 325 12.32 18.60 1.29
N PRO A 326 12.71 18.43 2.56
CA PRO A 326 14.05 17.95 2.89
C PRO A 326 14.24 16.49 2.49
N ALA A 327 15.49 16.04 2.45
CA ALA A 327 15.80 14.64 2.22
C ALA A 327 15.36 13.79 3.42
N ILE A 328 14.66 12.70 3.17
CA ILE A 328 14.16 11.79 4.22
C ILE A 328 14.42 10.32 3.84
N SER A 329 14.52 9.45 4.83
CA SER A 329 14.45 7.99 4.66
C SER A 329 13.12 7.46 5.19
N TYR A 330 12.82 6.18 4.94
CA TYR A 330 11.65 5.55 5.54
C TYR A 330 11.72 5.60 7.08
N ALA A 331 12.90 5.36 7.64
CA ALA A 331 13.20 5.41 9.07
C ALA A 331 13.04 6.80 9.71
N GLU A 332 12.84 7.85 8.92
CA GLU A 332 12.60 9.22 9.39
C GLU A 332 11.20 9.70 9.00
N SER A 333 10.45 8.87 8.28
CA SER A 333 9.12 9.18 7.78
C SER A 333 8.03 8.87 8.81
N GLN A 334 6.78 9.07 8.40
CA GLN A 334 5.60 8.70 9.19
C GLN A 334 5.50 7.21 9.49
N GLY A 335 6.28 6.34 8.82
CA GLY A 335 6.37 4.93 9.22
C GLY A 335 6.71 4.78 10.72
N VAL A 336 7.60 5.64 11.23
CA VAL A 336 8.01 5.62 12.65
C VAL A 336 6.82 5.90 13.58
N THR A 337 5.92 6.82 13.23
CA THR A 337 4.75 7.15 14.05
C THR A 337 3.66 6.09 14.00
N GLN A 338 3.68 5.26 12.95
CA GLN A 338 2.80 4.10 12.78
C GLN A 338 3.30 2.85 13.53
N GLY A 339 4.40 2.98 14.29
CA GLY A 339 5.01 1.88 15.06
C GLY A 339 5.85 0.95 14.19
N GLU A 340 6.40 1.46 13.08
CA GLU A 340 7.10 0.69 12.06
C GLU A 340 8.61 0.73 12.17
#